data_AF-A0A3B8SNW3-F1
#
_entry.id   AF-A0A3B8SNW3-F1
#
_cell.length_a   1.000
_cell.length_b   1.000
_cell.length_c   1.000
_cell.angle_alpha   90.00
_cell.angle_beta   90.00
_cell.angle_gamma   90.00
#
_symmetry.space_group_name_H-M   'P 1'
#
loop_
_entity.id
_entity.type
_entity.pdbx_description
1 polymer ?
#
loop_
_entity_poly.entity_id
_entity_poly.type
_entity_poly.pdbx_seq_one_letter_code
_entity_poly.pdbx_strand_id
1 'polypeptide(L)'
;MEDLEDNKIDKYFSCEYIPNELINRINEKFEKYIVSSKYNESMESKEDVVKLKAYIKTKEDDSIDVSFHKFLPKSLAHLSDLFIMVFNNLPRKLENFLFELLAKLTDSTTKYEYKKEFYFDLFKDDIDSIFAYQIRERGKKYYEDKTISYLEKIEDRYFAIVEGTEKYLVIIKYNDEEKIMQVYCSCPCEFYCKHIYAVILAVRNNEFNRFYKIMYKNPNESLLERIMSFDYFLCTGVIEQNLEIINNYGEIELVPILDINNKCNWEVLEDSEDEKLLKQINEFLHER
;
A
#
# COMPACT_ATOMS: atom_id res chain seq x y z
N MET A 1 -1.40 -17.92 30.62
CA MET A 1 -2.50 -18.03 29.65
C MET A 1 -3.77 -17.59 30.36
N GLU A 2 -3.84 -16.31 30.74
CA GLU A 2 -5.00 -15.75 31.44
C GLU A 2 -5.12 -14.21 31.38
N ASP A 3 -4.36 -13.51 30.52
CA ASP A 3 -4.47 -12.04 30.37
C ASP A 3 -4.56 -11.63 28.88
N LEU A 4 -5.64 -12.02 28.21
CA LEU A 4 -6.07 -11.44 26.93
C LEU A 4 -7.55 -11.10 27.06
N GLU A 5 -7.88 -9.80 27.06
CA GLU A 5 -9.27 -9.32 27.21
C GLU A 5 -10.18 -9.63 26.00
N ASP A 6 -9.62 -10.19 24.91
CA ASP A 6 -10.37 -10.70 23.77
C ASP A 6 -9.94 -12.15 23.49
N ASN A 7 -10.82 -13.12 23.76
CA ASN A 7 -10.57 -14.56 23.61
C ASN A 7 -10.51 -15.04 22.13
N LYS A 8 -10.33 -14.13 21.17
CA LYS A 8 -10.17 -14.45 19.75
C LYS A 8 -8.70 -14.39 19.35
N ILE A 9 -7.96 -15.47 19.64
CA ILE A 9 -6.56 -15.67 19.20
C ILE A 9 -6.43 -15.55 17.67
N ASP A 10 -7.49 -15.83 16.91
CA ASP A 10 -7.55 -15.72 15.45
C ASP A 10 -7.36 -14.29 14.91
N LYS A 11 -7.36 -13.26 15.76
CA LYS A 11 -7.08 -11.86 15.37
C LYS A 11 -5.58 -11.52 15.34
N TYR A 12 -4.72 -12.43 15.79
CA TYR A 12 -3.27 -12.24 15.83
C TYR A 12 -2.59 -13.23 14.89
N PHE A 13 -1.75 -12.74 13.97
CA PHE A 13 -0.92 -13.60 13.14
C PHE A 13 0.30 -14.06 13.94
N SER A 14 0.53 -15.37 14.05
CA SER A 14 1.71 -15.92 14.72
C SER A 14 2.91 -15.83 13.78
N CYS A 15 3.99 -15.17 14.22
CA CYS A 15 5.26 -15.14 13.49
C CYS A 15 6.01 -16.49 13.53
N GLU A 16 5.47 -17.53 14.17
CA GLU A 16 6.02 -18.90 14.10
C GLU A 16 5.95 -19.51 12.70
N TYR A 17 5.10 -18.99 11.81
CA TYR A 17 4.89 -19.56 10.49
C TYR A 17 5.86 -19.05 9.41
N ILE A 18 6.92 -18.32 9.78
CA ILE A 18 7.99 -18.02 8.83
C ILE A 18 8.64 -19.36 8.41
N PRO A 19 8.57 -19.76 7.14
CA PRO A 19 9.08 -21.05 6.71
C PRO A 19 10.58 -21.16 7.04
N ASN A 20 11.00 -22.29 7.62
CA ASN A 20 12.41 -22.52 7.99
C ASN A 20 13.37 -22.36 6.79
N GLU A 21 12.90 -22.64 5.58
CA GLU A 21 13.65 -22.45 4.34
C GLU A 21 13.96 -20.98 4.07
N LEU A 22 13.02 -20.08 4.40
CA LEU A 22 13.22 -18.64 4.33
C LEU A 22 14.20 -18.19 5.41
N ILE A 23 14.04 -18.65 6.66
CA ILE A 23 14.96 -18.39 7.79
C ILE A 23 16.41 -18.78 7.42
N ASN A 24 16.59 -19.93 6.79
CA ASN A 24 17.90 -20.42 6.40
C ASN A 24 18.54 -19.57 5.30
N ARG A 25 17.77 -19.20 4.26
CA ARG A 25 18.25 -18.27 3.21
C ARG A 25 18.67 -16.91 3.76
N ILE A 26 18.03 -16.44 4.83
CA ILE A 26 18.35 -15.19 5.52
C ILE A 26 19.69 -15.33 6.20
N ASN A 27 19.83 -16.37 7.02
CA ASN A 27 21.05 -16.63 7.76
C ASN A 27 22.25 -16.72 6.80
N GLU A 28 22.14 -17.51 5.73
CA GLU A 28 23.22 -17.67 4.74
C GLU A 28 23.63 -16.37 4.03
N LYS A 29 22.66 -15.46 3.78
CA LYS A 29 22.90 -14.19 3.09
C LYS A 29 23.60 -13.17 4.00
N PHE A 30 23.25 -13.13 5.28
CA PHE A 30 23.75 -12.13 6.22
C PHE A 30 24.93 -12.60 7.09
N GLU A 31 25.16 -13.91 7.22
CA GLU A 31 26.34 -14.47 7.89
C GLU A 31 27.67 -14.00 7.25
N LYS A 32 27.60 -13.58 5.99
CA LYS A 32 28.75 -13.07 5.20
C LYS A 32 28.87 -11.54 5.22
N TYR A 33 27.95 -10.82 5.86
CA TYR A 33 27.93 -9.36 5.89
C TYR A 33 28.76 -8.83 7.08
N ILE A 34 29.92 -8.23 6.82
CA ILE A 34 30.75 -7.60 7.86
C ILE A 34 30.36 -6.12 7.97
N VAL A 35 29.78 -5.75 9.10
CA VAL A 35 29.37 -4.37 9.39
C VAL A 35 30.49 -3.63 10.11
N SER A 36 31.20 -2.75 9.39
CA SER A 36 32.19 -1.85 9.99
C SER A 36 31.56 -0.49 10.32
N SER A 37 30.78 -0.44 11.39
CA SER A 37 30.17 0.81 11.88
C SER A 37 30.98 1.38 13.04
N LYS A 38 31.70 2.50 12.82
CA LYS A 38 32.16 3.35 13.93
C LYS A 38 30.99 4.24 14.36
N TYR A 39 30.33 3.84 15.43
CA TYR A 39 29.21 4.58 16.03
C TYR A 39 29.75 5.74 16.88
N ASN A 40 29.40 6.96 16.50
CA ASN A 40 29.51 8.17 17.33
C ASN A 40 28.22 8.95 17.10
N GLU A 41 27.37 9.01 18.12
CA GLU A 41 26.08 9.69 18.03
C GLU A 41 26.16 11.04 18.74
N SER A 42 25.79 12.12 18.04
CA SER A 42 25.41 13.38 18.66
C SER A 42 23.88 13.44 18.64
N MET A 43 23.27 13.47 19.82
CA MET A 43 21.82 13.37 20.02
C MET A 43 21.04 14.41 19.19
N GLU A 44 20.23 13.95 18.24
CA GLU A 44 19.19 14.77 17.62
C GLU A 44 17.89 14.58 18.42
N SER A 45 17.57 15.59 19.23
CA SER A 45 16.25 15.91 19.83
C SER A 45 15.57 14.89 20.79
N LYS A 46 14.87 15.41 21.82
CA LYS A 46 14.06 14.61 22.77
C LYS A 46 12.74 14.11 22.18
N GLU A 47 12.30 14.66 21.05
CA GLU A 47 11.02 14.36 20.41
C GLU A 47 11.04 13.01 19.68
N ASP A 48 12.23 12.49 19.38
CA ASP A 48 12.45 11.25 18.65
C ASP A 48 12.56 10.01 19.57
N VAL A 49 12.31 10.15 20.87
CA VAL A 49 12.34 9.04 21.84
C VAL A 49 10.91 8.58 22.14
N VAL A 50 10.57 7.37 21.69
CA VAL A 50 9.31 6.71 22.02
C VAL A 50 9.46 6.04 23.38
N LYS A 51 8.57 6.36 24.31
CA LYS A 51 8.48 5.71 25.61
C LYS A 51 7.25 4.81 25.64
N LEU A 52 7.47 3.50 25.60
CA LEU A 52 6.45 2.50 25.85
C LEU A 52 6.41 2.25 27.35
N LYS A 53 5.40 2.79 28.01
CA LYS A 53 5.11 2.45 29.41
C LYS A 53 4.21 1.22 29.42
N ALA A 54 4.76 0.09 29.83
CA ALA A 54 4.01 -1.15 29.89
C ALA A 54 3.69 -1.46 31.36
N TYR A 55 2.41 -1.44 31.70
CA TYR A 55 1.93 -1.91 33.01
C TYR A 55 1.86 -3.43 33.01
N ILE A 56 3.04 -4.05 32.97
CA ILE A 56 3.18 -5.50 33.04
C ILE A 56 3.48 -5.82 34.50
N LYS A 57 2.60 -6.60 35.16
CA LYS A 57 2.90 -7.14 36.48
C LYS A 57 4.03 -8.16 36.36
N THR A 58 5.24 -7.71 36.67
CA THR A 58 6.38 -8.60 36.85
C THR A 58 6.25 -9.33 38.20
N LYS A 59 7.06 -10.37 38.42
CA LYS A 59 7.08 -11.06 39.72
C LYS A 59 7.41 -10.16 40.91
N GLU A 60 7.96 -8.97 40.65
CA GLU A 60 8.35 -7.98 41.66
C GLU A 60 7.41 -6.76 41.69
N ASP A 61 6.26 -6.81 40.96
CA ASP A 61 5.25 -5.74 40.87
C ASP A 61 5.77 -4.39 40.29
N ASP A 62 6.93 -4.42 39.61
CA ASP A 62 7.54 -3.24 38.99
C ASP A 62 6.99 -2.97 37.58
N SER A 63 6.73 -1.70 37.28
CA SER A 63 6.41 -1.21 35.94
C SER A 63 7.66 -1.17 35.06
N ILE A 64 7.61 -1.76 33.86
CA ILE A 64 8.69 -1.67 32.89
C ILE A 64 8.45 -0.46 31.99
N ASP A 65 9.33 0.53 32.11
CA ASP A 65 9.42 1.63 31.16
C ASP A 65 10.48 1.27 30.09
N VAL A 66 10.03 0.96 28.88
CA VAL A 66 10.92 0.75 27.73
C VAL A 66 10.97 2.03 26.91
N SER A 67 12.18 2.55 26.69
CA SER A 67 12.40 3.69 25.80
C SER A 67 13.31 3.31 24.64
N PHE A 68 12.90 3.66 23.43
CA PHE A 68 13.71 3.47 22.23
C PHE A 68 13.57 4.68 21.31
N HIS A 69 14.57 4.87 20.44
CA HIS A 69 14.49 5.91 19.42
C HIS A 69 13.49 5.50 18.34
N LYS A 70 12.67 6.46 17.90
CA LYS A 70 11.71 6.28 16.81
C LYS A 70 12.39 5.82 15.52
N PHE A 71 13.65 6.19 15.33
CA PHE A 71 14.43 5.93 14.13
C PHE A 71 15.73 5.19 14.44
N LEU A 72 16.20 4.39 13.49
CA LEU A 72 17.49 3.70 13.58
C LEU A 72 18.65 4.57 13.05
N PRO A 73 19.88 4.35 13.55
CA PRO A 73 21.06 5.04 13.05
C PRO A 73 21.32 4.77 11.56
N LYS A 74 21.69 5.79 10.79
CA LYS A 74 22.05 5.68 9.36
C LYS A 74 23.16 4.65 9.10
N SER A 75 24.05 4.43 10.07
CA SER A 75 25.09 3.40 9.95
C SER A 75 24.50 2.01 9.73
N LEU A 76 23.25 1.76 10.12
CA LEU A 76 22.51 0.50 9.93
C LEU A 76 21.76 0.41 8.58
N ALA A 77 21.94 1.38 7.66
CA ALA A 77 21.25 1.37 6.36
C ALA A 77 21.54 0.09 5.52
N HIS A 78 22.66 -0.58 5.75
CA HIS A 78 23.00 -1.86 5.11
C HIS A 78 22.12 -3.05 5.60
N LEU A 79 21.39 -2.87 6.71
CA LEU A 79 20.37 -3.81 7.18
C LEU A 79 18.98 -3.55 6.55
N SER A 80 18.85 -2.55 5.67
CA SER A 80 17.58 -2.24 4.97
C SER A 80 16.95 -3.47 4.32
N ASP A 81 17.74 -4.31 3.65
CA ASP A 81 17.27 -5.56 3.05
C ASP A 81 16.70 -6.56 4.09
N LEU A 82 17.26 -6.60 5.29
CA LEU A 82 16.76 -7.42 6.39
C LEU A 82 15.44 -6.86 6.92
N PHE A 83 15.33 -5.54 7.07
CA PHE A 83 14.08 -4.89 7.49
C PHE A 83 12.98 -5.11 6.46
N ILE A 84 13.25 -4.88 5.17
CA ILE A 84 12.27 -5.11 4.09
C ILE A 84 11.70 -6.52 4.20
N MET A 85 12.57 -7.49 4.37
CA MET A 85 12.14 -8.88 4.39
C MET A 85 11.43 -9.29 5.69
N VAL A 86 11.85 -8.80 6.86
CA VAL A 86 11.10 -9.01 8.11
C VAL A 86 9.72 -8.35 8.00
N PHE A 87 9.66 -7.11 7.55
CA PHE A 87 8.42 -6.34 7.45
C PHE A 87 7.49 -6.80 6.33
N ASN A 88 7.99 -7.34 5.23
CA ASN A 88 7.17 -8.01 4.19
C ASN A 88 6.43 -9.23 4.74
N ASN A 89 6.88 -9.80 5.86
CA ASN A 89 6.23 -10.91 6.55
C ASN A 89 5.48 -10.46 7.82
N LEU A 90 5.47 -9.15 8.10
CA LEU A 90 4.68 -8.54 9.17
C LEU A 90 3.35 -7.98 8.60
N PRO A 91 2.36 -7.68 9.46
CA PRO A 91 1.09 -7.12 9.01
C PRO A 91 1.26 -5.88 8.12
N ARG A 92 0.51 -5.80 7.00
CA ARG A 92 0.57 -4.70 6.02
C ARG A 92 0.48 -3.29 6.64
N LYS A 93 -0.18 -3.14 7.79
CA LYS A 93 -0.22 -1.87 8.56
C LYS A 93 1.16 -1.34 9.01
N LEU A 94 2.19 -2.19 9.06
CA LEU A 94 3.55 -1.84 9.45
C LEU A 94 4.44 -1.45 8.25
N GLU A 95 3.92 -1.55 7.03
CA GLU A 95 4.63 -1.20 5.80
C GLU A 95 4.97 0.30 5.73
N ASN A 96 4.05 1.17 6.15
CA ASN A 96 4.31 2.61 6.26
C ASN A 96 5.47 2.92 7.22
N PHE A 97 5.59 2.16 8.32
CA PHE A 97 6.71 2.30 9.26
C PHE A 97 8.03 1.82 8.65
N LEU A 98 8.03 0.72 7.91
CA LEU A 98 9.21 0.26 7.15
C LEU A 98 9.67 1.34 6.17
N PHE A 99 8.75 1.93 5.39
CA PHE A 99 9.12 2.94 4.41
C PHE A 99 9.63 4.24 5.05
N GLU A 100 9.03 4.68 6.16
CA GLU A 100 9.57 5.81 6.94
C GLU A 100 10.97 5.52 7.47
N LEU A 101 11.20 4.30 7.99
CA LEU A 101 12.49 3.85 8.48
C LEU A 101 13.55 3.84 7.37
N LEU A 102 13.22 3.25 6.22
CA LEU A 102 14.13 3.17 5.07
C LEU A 102 14.46 4.55 4.54
N ALA A 103 13.47 5.43 4.36
CA ALA A 103 13.69 6.80 3.90
C ALA A 103 14.61 7.59 4.84
N LYS A 104 14.48 7.40 6.16
CA LYS A 104 15.37 8.02 7.15
C LYS A 104 16.78 7.43 7.14
N LEU A 105 16.92 6.14 6.89
CA LEU A 105 18.20 5.44 6.79
C LEU A 105 18.98 5.80 5.51
N THR A 106 18.28 5.99 4.38
CA THR A 106 18.88 6.27 3.07
C THR A 106 18.98 7.75 2.73
N ASP A 107 18.42 8.63 3.57
CA ASP A 107 18.19 10.05 3.26
C ASP A 107 17.43 10.28 1.94
N SER A 108 16.66 9.28 1.49
CA SER A 108 15.96 9.34 0.22
C SER A 108 14.65 8.55 0.26
N THR A 109 13.58 9.19 -0.19
CA THR A 109 12.26 8.57 -0.42
C THR A 109 12.13 7.96 -1.82
N THR A 110 13.08 8.21 -2.73
CA THR A 110 12.96 7.89 -4.15
C THR A 110 12.97 6.40 -4.47
N LYS A 111 13.59 5.59 -3.60
CA LYS A 111 13.69 4.13 -3.80
C LYS A 111 12.39 3.38 -3.46
N TYR A 112 11.46 4.02 -2.74
CA TYR A 112 10.25 3.37 -2.22
C TYR A 112 8.97 4.21 -2.40
N GLU A 113 9.03 5.29 -3.20
CA GLU A 113 7.94 6.26 -3.44
C GLU A 113 7.14 6.67 -2.18
N TYR A 114 7.82 6.74 -1.03
CA TYR A 114 7.18 7.05 0.24
C TYR A 114 6.93 8.55 0.37
N LYS A 115 5.67 8.95 0.23
CA LYS A 115 5.21 10.29 0.63
C LYS A 115 4.65 10.18 2.05
N LYS A 116 5.28 10.90 2.97
CA LYS A 116 4.96 10.88 4.40
C LYS A 116 3.52 11.32 4.63
N GLU A 117 2.87 10.72 5.62
CA GLU A 117 1.59 11.20 6.15
C GLU A 117 1.71 12.66 6.64
N PHE A 118 0.69 13.46 6.40
CA PHE A 118 0.62 14.85 6.83
C PHE A 118 -0.79 15.23 7.26
N TYR A 119 -0.90 16.20 8.18
CA TYR A 119 -2.19 16.73 8.62
C TYR A 119 -2.82 17.53 7.48
N PHE A 120 -3.99 17.09 7.05
CA PHE A 120 -4.80 17.72 6.03
C PHE A 120 -6.23 17.17 6.06
N ASP A 121 -7.22 18.02 6.31
CA ASP A 121 -8.63 17.68 6.11
C ASP A 121 -8.94 17.65 4.62
N LEU A 122 -9.07 16.43 4.07
CA LEU A 122 -9.29 16.19 2.65
C LEU A 122 -10.48 16.97 2.08
N PHE A 123 -11.47 17.34 2.88
CA PHE A 123 -12.68 18.02 2.40
C PHE A 123 -12.72 19.51 2.71
N LYS A 124 -12.03 19.97 3.76
CA LYS A 124 -12.16 21.36 4.25
C LYS A 124 -10.92 22.21 4.02
N ASP A 125 -9.74 21.62 4.09
CA ASP A 125 -8.51 22.41 4.01
C ASP A 125 -8.30 22.94 2.59
N ASP A 126 -7.56 24.03 2.47
CA ASP A 126 -7.22 24.60 1.17
C ASP A 126 -6.18 23.72 0.46
N ILE A 127 -6.60 22.99 -0.57
CA ILE A 127 -5.69 22.16 -1.38
C ILE A 127 -4.61 23.00 -2.04
N ASP A 128 -4.90 24.27 -2.35
CA ASP A 128 -3.94 25.10 -3.06
C ASP A 128 -2.69 25.39 -2.24
N SER A 129 -2.77 25.25 -0.91
CA SER A 129 -1.63 25.39 0.02
C SER A 129 -0.56 24.30 -0.16
N ILE A 130 -0.91 23.14 -0.73
CA ILE A 130 0.00 22.00 -0.91
C ILE A 130 0.73 22.06 -2.26
N PHE A 131 0.17 22.75 -3.26
CA PHE A 131 0.61 22.66 -4.66
C PHE A 131 1.11 23.99 -5.22
N ALA A 132 2.26 23.95 -5.90
CA ALA A 132 2.75 25.10 -6.67
C ALA A 132 1.74 25.53 -7.75
N TYR A 133 1.67 26.84 -8.05
CA TYR A 133 0.71 27.42 -8.99
C TYR A 133 0.60 26.67 -10.32
N GLN A 134 1.73 26.34 -10.95
CA GLN A 134 1.75 25.63 -12.22
C GLN A 134 1.18 24.21 -12.13
N ILE A 135 1.32 23.55 -10.97
CA ILE A 135 0.74 22.23 -10.74
C ILE A 135 -0.76 22.32 -10.54
N ARG A 136 -1.23 23.35 -9.83
CA ARG A 136 -2.68 23.62 -9.64
C ARG A 136 -3.38 23.82 -10.98
N GLU A 137 -2.86 24.69 -11.83
CA GLU A 137 -3.46 24.96 -13.15
C GLU A 137 -3.52 23.69 -14.01
N ARG A 138 -2.44 22.90 -14.02
CA ARG A 138 -2.43 21.62 -14.73
C ARG A 138 -3.37 20.59 -14.11
N GLY A 139 -3.47 20.55 -12.78
CA GLY A 139 -4.35 19.64 -12.05
C GLY A 139 -5.82 19.94 -12.31
N LYS A 140 -6.20 21.23 -12.26
CA LYS A 140 -7.53 21.70 -12.68
C LYS A 140 -7.84 21.28 -14.10
N LYS A 141 -6.90 21.50 -15.02
CA LYS A 141 -7.06 21.08 -16.41
C LYS A 141 -7.31 19.57 -16.55
N TYR A 142 -6.54 18.71 -15.87
CA TYR A 142 -6.77 17.25 -15.88
C TYR A 142 -8.16 16.89 -15.34
N TYR A 143 -8.58 17.54 -14.26
CA TYR A 143 -9.93 17.35 -13.71
C TYR A 143 -11.03 17.80 -14.69
N GLU A 144 -10.90 18.98 -15.28
CA GLU A 144 -11.85 19.55 -16.25
C GLU A 144 -11.93 18.74 -17.55
N ASP A 145 -10.79 18.25 -18.04
CA ASP A 145 -10.66 17.39 -19.22
C ASP A 145 -11.17 15.94 -18.96
N LYS A 146 -11.73 15.67 -17.76
CA LYS A 146 -12.28 14.37 -17.35
C LYS A 146 -11.31 13.19 -17.53
N THR A 147 -10.05 13.41 -17.17
CA THR A 147 -9.00 12.39 -17.33
C THR A 147 -9.04 11.28 -16.28
N ILE A 148 -9.88 11.37 -15.25
CA ILE A 148 -10.00 10.34 -14.22
C ILE A 148 -10.96 9.25 -14.74
N SER A 149 -10.41 8.12 -15.16
CA SER A 149 -11.19 7.01 -15.73
C SER A 149 -11.79 6.10 -14.65
N TYR A 150 -11.12 5.97 -13.50
CA TYR A 150 -11.63 5.24 -12.34
C TYR A 150 -11.36 6.05 -11.07
N LEU A 151 -12.31 6.05 -10.13
CA LEU A 151 -12.19 6.59 -8.78
C LEU A 151 -13.15 5.87 -7.83
N GLU A 152 -12.62 5.10 -6.90
CA GLU A 152 -13.39 4.36 -5.89
C GLU A 152 -12.75 4.46 -4.51
N LYS A 153 -13.60 4.57 -3.47
CA LYS A 153 -13.15 4.48 -2.08
C LYS A 153 -13.27 3.04 -1.58
N ILE A 154 -12.17 2.50 -1.08
CA ILE A 154 -12.08 1.17 -0.47
C ILE A 154 -11.44 1.35 0.89
N GLU A 155 -12.20 1.04 1.95
CA GLU A 155 -11.80 1.29 3.34
C GLU A 155 -11.38 2.76 3.56
N ASP A 156 -10.12 2.99 3.98
CA ASP A 156 -9.54 4.31 4.24
C ASP A 156 -8.80 4.89 3.02
N ARG A 157 -8.92 4.26 1.84
CA ARG A 157 -8.19 4.65 0.62
C ARG A 157 -9.11 5.01 -0.52
N TYR A 158 -8.71 6.01 -1.30
CA TYR A 158 -9.25 6.30 -2.62
C TYR A 158 -8.26 5.81 -3.66
N PHE A 159 -8.71 4.93 -4.55
CA PHE A 159 -7.94 4.46 -5.69
C PHE A 159 -8.44 5.17 -6.95
N ALA A 160 -7.53 5.65 -7.78
CA ALA A 160 -7.89 6.31 -9.03
C ALA A 160 -6.93 6.00 -10.16
N ILE A 161 -7.46 5.94 -11.38
CA ILE A 161 -6.68 5.90 -12.61
C ILE A 161 -6.84 7.23 -13.33
N VAL A 162 -5.72 7.87 -13.61
CA VAL A 162 -5.65 9.14 -14.33
C VAL A 162 -5.00 8.90 -15.69
N GLU A 163 -5.76 9.15 -16.75
CA GLU A 163 -5.31 9.06 -18.13
C GLU A 163 -4.35 10.23 -18.46
N GLY A 164 -3.24 9.93 -19.14
CA GLY A 164 -2.24 10.91 -19.52
C GLY A 164 -1.41 10.44 -20.72
N THR A 165 -0.10 10.61 -20.65
CA THR A 165 0.83 9.97 -21.61
C THR A 165 0.81 8.44 -21.49
N GLU A 166 0.46 7.97 -20.30
CA GLU A 166 0.19 6.60 -19.90
C GLU A 166 -0.83 6.67 -18.76
N LYS A 167 -1.29 5.51 -18.26
CA LYS A 167 -2.16 5.45 -17.09
C LYS A 167 -1.34 5.65 -15.83
N TYR A 168 -1.81 6.56 -14.97
CA TYR A 168 -1.20 6.79 -13.66
C TYR A 168 -2.16 6.37 -12.56
N LEU A 169 -1.69 5.50 -11.67
CA LEU A 169 -2.40 5.13 -10.45
C LEU A 169 -2.16 6.19 -9.39
N VAL A 170 -3.23 6.70 -8.80
CA VAL A 170 -3.20 7.60 -7.65
C VAL A 170 -3.90 6.91 -6.48
N ILE A 171 -3.26 6.92 -5.31
CA ILE A 171 -3.85 6.38 -4.08
C ILE A 171 -3.84 7.48 -3.03
N ILE A 172 -4.98 7.79 -2.44
CA ILE A 172 -5.11 8.73 -1.33
C ILE A 172 -5.59 7.95 -0.12
N LYS A 173 -4.73 7.75 0.88
CA LYS A 173 -5.12 7.23 2.20
C LYS A 173 -5.54 8.41 3.06
N TYR A 174 -6.70 8.33 3.70
CA TYR A 174 -7.23 9.42 4.50
C TYR A 174 -7.94 8.90 5.75
N ASN A 175 -7.42 9.30 6.92
CA ASN A 175 -8.06 9.10 8.21
C ASN A 175 -8.94 10.32 8.52
N ASP A 176 -10.26 10.13 8.50
CA ASP A 176 -11.21 11.21 8.74
C ASP A 176 -11.29 11.65 10.21
N GLU A 177 -10.92 10.81 11.18
CA GLU A 177 -10.92 11.18 12.60
C GLU A 177 -9.71 12.06 12.93
N GLU A 178 -8.52 11.63 12.50
CA GLU A 178 -7.25 12.31 12.80
C GLU A 178 -6.91 13.42 11.80
N LYS A 179 -7.65 13.51 10.68
CA LYS A 179 -7.37 14.42 9.56
C LYS A 179 -5.95 14.25 9.03
N ILE A 180 -5.55 12.99 8.87
CA ILE A 180 -4.23 12.61 8.35
C ILE A 180 -4.41 12.07 6.94
N MET A 181 -3.61 12.58 6.01
CA MET A 181 -3.61 12.18 4.61
C MET A 181 -2.24 11.67 4.18
N GLN A 182 -2.25 10.63 3.34
CA GLN A 182 -1.10 10.15 2.58
C GLN A 182 -1.48 10.07 1.12
N VAL A 183 -0.57 10.42 0.22
CA VAL A 183 -0.83 10.40 -1.22
C VAL A 183 0.28 9.69 -1.96
N TYR A 184 -0.11 8.83 -2.89
CA TYR A 184 0.78 8.13 -3.80
C TYR A 184 0.35 8.42 -5.24
N CYS A 185 1.32 8.52 -6.15
CA CYS A 185 1.05 8.56 -7.58
C CYS A 185 2.20 7.90 -8.33
N SER A 186 1.89 6.94 -9.20
CA SER A 186 2.87 6.20 -10.00
C SER A 186 3.58 7.05 -11.07
N CYS A 187 3.34 8.36 -11.11
CA CYS A 187 4.04 9.23 -12.04
C CYS A 187 5.47 9.48 -11.56
N PRO A 188 6.44 9.68 -12.46
CA PRO A 188 7.86 9.85 -12.11
C PRO A 188 8.18 11.18 -11.39
N CYS A 189 7.17 11.96 -11.00
CA CYS A 189 7.37 13.24 -10.31
C CYS A 189 7.64 13.01 -8.82
N GLU A 190 8.77 13.52 -8.33
CA GLU A 190 9.17 13.45 -6.91
C GLU A 190 8.35 14.38 -5.98
N PHE A 191 7.43 15.17 -6.52
CA PHE A 191 6.58 16.12 -5.78
C PHE A 191 5.09 15.76 -5.86
N TYR A 192 4.23 16.51 -5.15
CA TYR A 192 2.78 16.37 -5.30
C TYR A 192 2.33 16.83 -6.69
N CYS A 193 2.05 15.86 -7.56
CA CYS A 193 1.86 16.09 -8.97
C CYS A 193 0.42 16.55 -9.31
N LYS A 194 0.23 16.96 -10.56
CA LYS A 194 -1.07 17.38 -11.11
C LYS A 194 -2.16 16.29 -11.02
N HIS A 195 -1.78 15.01 -11.08
CA HIS A 195 -2.75 13.90 -10.99
C HIS A 195 -3.36 13.81 -9.60
N ILE A 196 -2.54 13.98 -8.54
CA ILE A 196 -3.03 13.99 -7.15
C ILE A 196 -4.02 15.15 -6.97
N TYR A 197 -3.69 16.34 -7.48
CA TYR A 197 -4.58 17.49 -7.42
C TYR A 197 -5.92 17.22 -8.10
N ALA A 198 -5.89 16.65 -9.32
CA ALA A 198 -7.10 16.31 -10.07
C ALA A 198 -7.98 15.28 -9.34
N VAL A 199 -7.36 14.28 -8.71
CA VAL A 199 -8.08 13.25 -7.94
C VAL A 199 -8.68 13.83 -6.66
N ILE A 200 -7.97 14.71 -5.93
CA ILE A 200 -8.55 15.38 -4.76
C ILE A 200 -9.79 16.20 -5.16
N LEU A 201 -9.74 16.92 -6.30
CA LEU A 201 -10.92 17.62 -6.82
C LEU A 201 -12.07 16.66 -7.13
N ALA A 202 -11.81 15.53 -7.78
CA ALA A 202 -12.83 14.53 -8.08
C ALA A 202 -13.45 13.93 -6.81
N VAL A 203 -12.63 13.62 -5.79
CA VAL A 203 -13.10 13.15 -4.48
C VAL A 203 -13.99 14.20 -3.81
N ARG A 204 -13.57 15.47 -3.78
CA ARG A 204 -14.34 16.57 -3.18
C ARG A 204 -15.70 16.80 -3.85
N ASN A 205 -15.78 16.54 -5.16
CA ASN A 205 -17.00 16.71 -5.94
C ASN A 205 -17.85 15.43 -6.05
N ASN A 206 -17.46 14.35 -5.36
CA ASN A 206 -18.14 13.05 -5.38
C ASN A 206 -18.24 12.43 -6.79
N GLU A 207 -17.23 12.64 -7.64
CA GLU A 207 -17.18 12.10 -9.01
C GLU A 207 -16.58 10.70 -9.03
N PHE A 208 -17.31 9.72 -8.53
CA PHE A 208 -16.85 8.33 -8.41
C PHE A 208 -17.16 7.51 -9.67
N ASN A 209 -16.19 6.70 -10.09
CA ASN A 209 -16.37 5.67 -11.11
C ASN A 209 -15.69 4.38 -10.66
N ARG A 210 -16.48 3.33 -10.43
CA ARG A 210 -16.00 2.10 -9.76
C ARG A 210 -15.12 1.28 -10.68
N PHE A 211 -14.18 0.56 -10.06
CA PHE A 211 -13.40 -0.44 -10.77
C PHE A 211 -14.24 -1.68 -11.04
N TYR A 212 -13.86 -2.46 -12.04
CA TYR A 212 -14.25 -3.85 -12.05
C TYR A 212 -13.55 -4.58 -10.90
N LYS A 213 -14.18 -5.61 -10.35
CA LYS A 213 -13.56 -6.46 -9.33
C LYS A 213 -13.44 -7.86 -9.88
N ILE A 214 -12.23 -8.39 -9.89
CA ILE A 214 -11.97 -9.77 -10.32
C ILE A 214 -11.27 -10.54 -9.22
N MET A 215 -11.43 -11.86 -9.25
CA MET A 215 -10.82 -12.76 -8.29
C MET A 215 -10.18 -13.93 -9.01
N TYR A 216 -9.03 -14.37 -8.50
CA TYR A 216 -8.40 -15.59 -8.99
C TYR A 216 -9.10 -16.82 -8.42
N LYS A 217 -9.42 -17.79 -9.27
CA LYS A 217 -10.00 -19.08 -8.90
C LYS A 217 -8.93 -19.95 -8.28
N ASN A 218 -8.70 -19.79 -6.99
CA ASN A 218 -7.93 -20.75 -6.21
C ASN A 218 -8.78 -22.03 -6.04
N PRO A 219 -8.39 -23.18 -6.63
CA PRO A 219 -9.17 -24.41 -6.52
C PRO A 219 -9.18 -24.98 -5.11
N ASN A 220 -8.29 -24.52 -4.21
CA ASN A 220 -8.17 -25.00 -2.85
C ASN A 220 -9.03 -24.20 -1.85
N GLU A 221 -9.69 -23.12 -2.28
CA GLU A 221 -10.51 -22.26 -1.44
C GLU A 221 -11.92 -22.11 -2.02
N SER A 222 -12.93 -22.24 -1.16
CA SER A 222 -14.32 -21.99 -1.52
C SER A 222 -14.54 -20.52 -1.91
N LEU A 223 -15.61 -20.24 -2.65
CA LEU A 223 -16.00 -18.87 -2.99
C LEU A 223 -16.23 -18.02 -1.73
N LEU A 224 -16.81 -18.62 -0.69
CA LEU A 224 -17.08 -17.92 0.57
C LEU A 224 -15.78 -17.52 1.29
N GLU A 225 -14.79 -18.42 1.36
CA GLU A 225 -13.49 -18.13 1.99
C GLU A 225 -12.77 -16.98 1.28
N ARG A 226 -12.76 -16.98 -0.06
CA ARG A 226 -12.10 -15.93 -0.86
C ARG A 226 -12.81 -14.57 -0.78
N ILE A 227 -14.13 -14.55 -0.68
CA ILE A 227 -14.89 -13.31 -0.48
C ILE A 227 -14.65 -12.77 0.94
N MET A 228 -14.60 -13.65 1.94
CA MET A 228 -14.35 -13.26 3.32
C MET A 228 -12.92 -12.77 3.57
N SER A 229 -11.94 -13.24 2.79
CA SER A 229 -10.58 -12.71 2.80
C SER A 229 -10.41 -11.42 1.99
N PHE A 230 -11.44 -10.99 1.25
CA PHE A 230 -11.40 -9.86 0.32
C PHE A 230 -10.27 -9.97 -0.72
N ASP A 231 -9.96 -11.21 -1.15
CA ASP A 231 -8.90 -11.49 -2.14
C ASP A 231 -9.37 -11.19 -3.58
N TYR A 232 -9.76 -9.94 -3.84
CA TYR A 232 -10.06 -9.45 -5.17
C TYR A 232 -9.05 -8.40 -5.62
N PHE A 233 -8.94 -8.26 -6.93
CA PHE A 233 -8.14 -7.24 -7.59
C PHE A 233 -9.07 -6.19 -8.20
N LEU A 234 -8.65 -4.93 -8.12
CA LEU A 234 -9.23 -3.87 -8.92
C LEU A 234 -8.77 -4.06 -10.36
N CYS A 235 -9.71 -4.07 -11.29
CA CYS A 235 -9.46 -4.27 -12.70
C CYS A 235 -10.00 -3.08 -13.49
N THR A 236 -9.23 -2.64 -14.45
CA THR A 236 -9.55 -1.49 -15.32
C THR A 236 -10.02 -1.92 -16.70
N GLY A 237 -9.94 -3.22 -17.01
CA GLY A 237 -10.43 -3.82 -18.24
C GLY A 237 -9.47 -4.84 -18.84
N VAL A 238 -9.70 -5.15 -20.12
CA VAL A 238 -8.83 -5.99 -20.95
C VAL A 238 -7.91 -5.13 -21.80
N ILE A 239 -6.62 -5.50 -21.85
CA ILE A 239 -5.62 -4.98 -22.77
C ILE A 239 -4.98 -6.14 -23.51
N GLU A 240 -5.17 -6.17 -24.83
CA GLU A 240 -4.77 -7.28 -25.69
C GLU A 240 -5.34 -8.60 -25.16
N GLN A 241 -4.52 -9.52 -24.65
CA GLN A 241 -4.94 -10.82 -24.08
C GLN A 241 -4.81 -10.88 -22.55
N ASN A 242 -4.69 -9.72 -21.91
CA ASN A 242 -4.44 -9.59 -20.48
C ASN A 242 -5.53 -8.76 -19.79
N LEU A 243 -5.79 -9.05 -18.52
CA LEU A 243 -6.50 -8.17 -17.61
C LEU A 243 -5.51 -7.17 -17.03
N GLU A 244 -5.86 -5.89 -17.06
CA GLU A 244 -5.11 -4.84 -16.38
C GLU A 244 -5.66 -4.69 -14.97
N ILE A 245 -4.82 -5.03 -13.98
CA ILE A 245 -5.18 -5.02 -12.56
C ILE A 245 -4.32 -4.08 -11.74
N ILE A 246 -4.82 -3.67 -10.59
CA ILE A 246 -4.01 -3.10 -9.51
C ILE A 246 -3.62 -4.25 -8.59
N ASN A 247 -2.33 -4.56 -8.54
CA ASN A 247 -1.81 -5.65 -7.72
C ASN A 247 -1.72 -5.27 -6.23
N ASN A 248 -1.33 -6.24 -5.40
CA ASN A 248 -1.20 -6.04 -3.95
C ASN A 248 -0.12 -5.01 -3.53
N TYR A 249 0.77 -4.64 -4.44
CA TYR A 249 1.80 -3.62 -4.23
C TYR A 249 1.33 -2.21 -4.62
N GLY A 250 0.09 -2.08 -5.13
CA GLY A 250 -0.41 -0.80 -5.61
C GLY A 250 0.21 -0.37 -6.93
N GLU A 251 0.51 -1.34 -7.80
CA GLU A 251 1.03 -1.12 -9.15
C GLU A 251 0.05 -1.64 -10.20
N ILE A 252 0.09 -1.06 -11.40
CA ILE A 252 -0.66 -1.56 -12.56
C ILE A 252 0.10 -2.75 -13.14
N GLU A 253 -0.57 -3.90 -13.25
CA GLU A 253 0.00 -5.14 -13.75
C GLU A 253 -0.92 -5.76 -14.81
N LEU A 254 -0.31 -6.34 -15.85
CA LEU A 254 -1.03 -7.12 -16.86
C LEU A 254 -0.94 -8.60 -16.53
N VAL A 255 -2.09 -9.23 -16.29
CA VAL A 255 -2.18 -10.66 -16.01
C VAL A 255 -2.93 -11.39 -17.13
N PRO A 256 -2.47 -12.55 -17.60
CA PRO A 256 -3.09 -13.22 -18.73
C PRO A 256 -4.51 -13.70 -18.40
N ILE A 257 -5.43 -13.52 -19.34
CA ILE A 257 -6.82 -14.01 -19.21
C ILE A 257 -6.85 -15.53 -19.13
N LEU A 258 -6.02 -16.19 -19.95
CA LEU A 258 -5.93 -17.64 -20.05
C LEU A 258 -4.59 -18.13 -19.52
N ASP A 259 -4.60 -19.24 -18.78
CA ASP A 259 -3.37 -19.93 -18.39
C ASP A 259 -2.75 -20.71 -19.56
N ILE A 260 -1.60 -21.37 -19.30
CA ILE A 260 -0.89 -22.20 -20.28
C ILE A 260 -1.71 -23.37 -20.84
N ASN A 261 -2.82 -23.74 -20.18
CA ASN A 261 -3.74 -24.81 -20.59
C ASN A 261 -4.99 -24.24 -21.29
N ASN A 262 -5.01 -22.94 -21.64
CA ASN A 262 -6.15 -22.21 -22.19
C ASN A 262 -7.37 -22.17 -21.26
N LYS A 263 -7.17 -22.20 -19.95
CA LYS A 263 -8.25 -22.08 -18.97
C LYS A 263 -8.29 -20.67 -18.39
N CYS A 264 -9.48 -20.07 -18.37
CA CYS A 264 -9.71 -18.83 -17.63
C CYS A 264 -9.88 -19.15 -16.14
N ASN A 265 -8.92 -18.70 -15.34
CA ASN A 265 -8.92 -18.84 -13.89
C ASN A 265 -9.39 -17.58 -13.17
N TRP A 266 -10.07 -16.68 -13.87
CA TRP A 266 -10.61 -15.45 -13.30
C TRP A 266 -12.13 -15.55 -13.11
N GLU A 267 -12.62 -14.89 -12.08
CA GLU A 267 -14.03 -14.71 -11.75
C GLU A 267 -14.31 -13.21 -11.66
N VAL A 268 -15.34 -12.73 -12.35
CA VAL A 268 -15.77 -11.32 -12.28
C VAL A 268 -16.77 -11.19 -11.13
N LEU A 269 -16.43 -10.36 -10.15
CA LEU A 269 -17.22 -10.10 -8.94
C LEU A 269 -18.07 -8.83 -9.07
N GLU A 270 -17.51 -7.78 -9.67
CA GLU A 270 -18.20 -6.52 -9.97
C GLU A 270 -17.86 -6.12 -11.41
N ASP A 271 -18.88 -5.81 -12.21
CA ASP A 271 -18.79 -5.44 -13.62
C ASP A 271 -19.60 -4.15 -13.87
N SER A 272 -19.54 -3.60 -15.08
CA SER A 272 -20.48 -2.59 -15.55
C SER A 272 -21.89 -3.16 -15.69
N GLU A 273 -22.90 -2.28 -15.73
CA GLU A 273 -24.31 -2.70 -15.88
C GLU A 273 -24.56 -3.54 -17.14
N ASP A 274 -23.76 -3.35 -18.19
CA ASP A 274 -23.83 -4.08 -19.45
C ASP A 274 -22.88 -5.29 -19.51
N GLU A 275 -22.29 -5.71 -18.39
CA GLU A 275 -21.37 -6.87 -18.28
C GLU A 275 -20.21 -6.79 -19.29
N LYS A 276 -19.65 -5.59 -19.45
CA LYS A 276 -18.65 -5.31 -20.49
C LYS A 276 -17.40 -6.15 -20.30
N LEU A 277 -16.87 -6.23 -19.07
CA LEU A 277 -15.65 -6.99 -18.80
C LEU A 277 -15.87 -8.48 -19.06
N LEU A 278 -16.98 -9.03 -18.57
CA LEU A 278 -17.31 -10.43 -18.77
C LEU A 278 -17.45 -10.79 -20.25
N LYS A 279 -18.07 -9.92 -21.06
CA LYS A 279 -18.16 -10.10 -22.53
C LYS A 279 -16.77 -10.13 -23.16
N GLN A 280 -15.90 -9.17 -22.83
CA GLN A 280 -14.53 -9.14 -23.33
C GLN A 280 -13.75 -10.40 -22.96
N ILE A 281 -13.85 -10.88 -21.72
CA ILE A 281 -13.21 -12.13 -21.29
C ILE A 281 -13.73 -13.33 -22.08
N ASN A 282 -15.04 -13.39 -22.33
CA ASN A 282 -15.67 -14.49 -23.06
C ASN A 282 -15.28 -14.54 -24.54
N GLU A 283 -14.97 -13.41 -25.17
CA GLU A 283 -14.46 -13.38 -26.56
C GLU A 283 -13.21 -14.26 -26.70
N PHE A 284 -12.25 -14.17 -25.76
CA PHE A 284 -11.04 -15.02 -25.77
C PHE A 284 -11.30 -16.51 -25.50
N LEU A 285 -12.42 -16.85 -24.86
CA LEU A 285 -12.85 -18.24 -24.68
C LEU A 285 -13.47 -18.82 -25.97
N HIS A 286 -13.95 -17.96 -26.86
CA HIS A 286 -14.70 -18.32 -28.06
C HIS A 286 -13.96 -18.06 -29.39
N GLU A 287 -12.85 -17.29 -29.40
CA GLU A 287 -12.00 -17.01 -30.58
C GLU A 287 -11.15 -18.22 -31.04
N ARG A 288 -11.76 -19.40 -31.18
CA ARG A 288 -11.19 -20.54 -31.90
C ARG A 288 -11.93 -20.81 -33.20
#